data_AF-T2JTL9-F1
#
_entry.id   AF-T2JTL9-F1
#
_cell.length_a   1.000
_cell.length_b   1.000
_cell.length_c   1.000
_cell.angle_alpha   90.00
_cell.angle_beta   90.00
_cell.angle_gamma   90.00
#
_symmetry.space_group_name_H-M   'P 1'
#
loop_
_entity.id
_entity.type
_entity.pdbx_description
1 polymer ?
#
loop_
_entity_poly.entity_id
_entity_poly.type
_entity_poly.pdbx_seq_one_letter_code
_entity_poly.pdbx_strand_id
1 'polypeptide(L)'
;MTLIKIHEFSTGVIIQGTPSQWWIAEFMKERDFMNSTLDKIPYPVERAISQELLTIYDFPENTKSPVIIGREVRYRREAWSVLAVVTLGEDEPGNKVCLYRYFVTEGLGKITDLLSWYNRNHRPSFDPFDRKKVGQHHDYDDDKTLKHDALSKLEFQNLLTTTRHQRLVVPSYIKCTPVILNQLAERIKKKKQLIAWGFNVENIFKSRTFQVLHLSQSSPLNPPKDPPTFLNKLLRYIITINHNITDFVNHIYLSIVTPIKVPPLLLFMIFLGGSVLIAPTFLIAFFSTQFFYGLVWGFGMIFIFFFGLEIGRRIR
;
A
#
# COMPACT_ATOMS: atom_id res chain seq x y z
N MET A 1 4.69 31.38 -15.13
CA MET A 1 4.11 31.96 -13.91
C MET A 1 2.65 31.59 -13.72
N THR A 2 2.43 30.52 -12.96
CA THR A 2 1.13 30.21 -12.36
C THR A 2 1.35 30.11 -10.85
N LEU A 3 0.66 30.95 -10.09
CA LEU A 3 0.61 30.78 -8.64
C LEU A 3 -0.30 29.58 -8.34
N ILE A 4 0.27 28.52 -7.77
CA ILE A 4 -0.50 27.36 -7.32
C ILE A 4 -0.71 27.41 -5.81
N LYS A 5 -1.85 26.88 -5.36
CA LYS A 5 -2.18 26.78 -3.94
C LYS A 5 -1.90 25.37 -3.46
N ILE A 6 -1.02 25.26 -2.47
CA ILE A 6 -0.70 23.98 -1.83
C ILE A 6 -1.46 23.93 -0.52
N HIS A 7 -2.36 22.96 -0.43
CA HIS A 7 -3.13 22.66 0.76
C HIS A 7 -2.53 21.47 1.49
N GLU A 8 -2.83 21.36 2.77
CA GLU A 8 -2.36 20.26 3.60
C GLU A 8 -3.40 19.82 4.61
N PHE A 9 -3.32 18.55 5.01
CA PHE A 9 -4.11 17.92 6.06
C PHE A 9 -3.44 16.63 6.53
N SER A 10 -3.82 16.13 7.70
CA SER A 10 -3.18 14.99 8.34
C SER A 10 -4.20 13.97 8.84
N THR A 11 -3.75 12.73 9.09
CA THR A 11 -4.53 11.70 9.79
C THR A 11 -5.11 12.28 11.09
N GLY A 12 -6.43 12.20 11.28
CA GLY A 12 -7.07 12.68 12.50
C GLY A 12 -6.81 11.74 13.66
N VAL A 13 -6.16 12.25 14.70
CA VAL A 13 -5.87 11.52 15.93
C VAL A 13 -6.09 12.41 17.14
N ILE A 14 -6.50 11.81 18.24
CA ILE A 14 -6.49 12.40 19.57
C ILE A 14 -5.23 11.85 20.25
N ILE A 15 -4.37 12.75 20.71
CA ILE A 15 -3.11 12.39 21.34
C ILE A 15 -3.16 12.62 22.85
N GLN A 16 -2.31 11.89 23.57
CA GLN A 16 -1.95 12.16 24.96
C GLN A 16 -0.45 12.37 25.08
N GLY A 17 -0.02 13.20 26.04
CA GLY A 17 1.38 13.50 26.30
C GLY A 17 1.80 14.92 25.88
N THR A 18 3.09 15.09 25.61
CA THR A 18 3.74 16.38 25.30
C THR A 18 4.42 16.32 23.93
N PRO A 19 4.82 17.47 23.34
CA PRO A 19 5.53 17.48 22.05
C PRO A 19 6.79 16.61 21.99
N SER A 20 7.45 16.39 23.13
CA SER A 20 8.63 15.52 23.22
C SER A 20 8.29 14.04 23.40
N GLN A 21 7.09 13.73 23.89
CA GLN A 21 6.68 12.35 24.19
C GLN A 21 5.14 12.26 24.19
N TRP A 22 4.59 11.73 23.10
CA TRP A 22 3.15 11.56 22.92
C TRP A 22 2.84 10.21 22.28
N TRP A 23 1.63 9.73 22.53
CA TRP A 23 1.05 8.55 21.88
C TRP A 23 -0.37 8.86 21.42
N ILE A 24 -0.86 8.06 20.49
CA ILE A 24 -2.26 8.12 20.06
C ILE A 24 -3.14 7.52 21.15
N ALA A 25 -4.14 8.26 21.59
CA ALA A 25 -5.18 7.76 22.48
C ALA A 25 -6.40 7.24 21.69
N GLU A 26 -6.71 7.89 20.58
CA GLU A 26 -7.83 7.50 19.72
C GLU A 26 -7.61 8.01 18.29
N PHE A 27 -8.01 7.21 17.29
CA PHE A 27 -8.16 7.71 15.93
C PHE A 27 -9.51 8.41 15.78
N MET A 28 -9.52 9.60 15.18
CA MET A 28 -10.78 10.26 14.85
C MET A 28 -11.61 9.40 13.88
N LYS A 29 -12.91 9.67 13.77
CA LYS A 29 -13.80 8.90 12.88
C LYS A 29 -13.29 8.91 11.45
N GLU A 30 -13.66 7.89 10.68
CA GLU A 30 -13.27 7.80 9.28
C GLU A 30 -13.59 9.10 8.52
N ARG A 31 -12.53 9.74 7.99
CA ARG A 31 -12.52 11.00 7.22
C ARG A 31 -12.54 12.29 8.03
N ASP A 32 -12.46 12.20 9.35
CA ASP A 32 -12.11 13.34 10.19
C ASP A 32 -10.58 13.51 10.11
N PHE A 33 -10.14 14.42 9.25
CA PHE A 33 -8.74 14.80 9.14
C PHE A 33 -8.45 15.97 10.08
N MET A 34 -7.24 16.00 10.64
CA MET A 34 -6.79 17.14 11.44
C MET A 34 -5.82 18.03 10.64
N ASN A 35 -5.54 19.21 11.18
CA ASN A 35 -4.57 20.15 10.60
C ASN A 35 -4.84 20.46 9.12
N SER A 36 -6.12 20.58 8.77
CA SER A 36 -6.57 20.84 7.41
C SER A 36 -6.58 22.33 7.09
N THR A 37 -5.96 22.70 5.96
CA THR A 37 -6.10 24.03 5.36
C THR A 37 -7.26 24.09 4.37
N LEU A 38 -7.92 22.96 4.11
CA LEU A 38 -9.12 22.82 3.30
C LEU A 38 -10.35 22.77 4.21
N ASP A 39 -11.42 23.47 3.81
CA ASP A 39 -12.73 23.34 4.45
C ASP A 39 -13.30 21.94 4.28
N LYS A 40 -13.10 21.37 3.07
CA LYS A 40 -13.47 20.00 2.73
C LYS A 40 -12.40 19.36 1.88
N ILE A 41 -12.06 18.11 2.18
CA ILE A 41 -11.14 17.33 1.34
C ILE A 41 -11.77 17.10 -0.04
N PRO A 42 -11.05 17.44 -1.13
CA PRO A 42 -11.52 17.22 -2.48
C PRO A 42 -11.95 15.77 -2.73
N TYR A 43 -13.09 15.58 -3.39
CA TYR A 43 -13.66 14.24 -3.59
C TYR A 43 -12.71 13.25 -4.31
N PRO A 44 -11.96 13.63 -5.35
CA PRO A 44 -10.97 12.74 -5.96
C PRO A 44 -9.88 12.27 -4.98
N VAL A 45 -9.50 13.12 -4.02
CA VAL A 45 -8.48 12.84 -3.01
C VAL A 45 -9.06 11.93 -1.93
N GLU A 46 -10.22 12.29 -1.38
CA GLU A 46 -10.96 11.47 -0.39
C GLU A 46 -11.18 10.04 -0.93
N ARG A 47 -11.64 9.92 -2.18
CA ARG A 47 -11.84 8.63 -2.84
C ARG A 47 -10.55 7.83 -3.01
N ALA A 48 -9.41 8.49 -3.28
CA ALA A 48 -8.14 7.80 -3.40
C ALA A 48 -7.66 7.24 -2.06
N ILE A 49 -7.91 7.98 -0.96
CA ILE A 49 -7.65 7.52 0.41
C ILE A 49 -8.57 6.34 0.74
N SER A 50 -9.88 6.46 0.49
CA SER A 50 -10.87 5.41 0.80
C SER A 50 -10.66 4.14 -0.04
N GLN A 51 -10.00 4.25 -1.19
CA GLN A 51 -9.63 3.12 -2.04
C GLN A 51 -8.22 2.59 -1.74
N GLU A 52 -7.59 3.05 -0.66
CA GLU A 52 -6.26 2.62 -0.20
C GLU A 52 -5.18 2.81 -1.26
N LEU A 53 -5.35 3.80 -2.13
CA LEU A 53 -4.41 4.07 -3.23
C LEU A 53 -3.20 4.88 -2.78
N LEU A 54 -3.21 5.34 -1.53
CA LEU A 54 -2.17 6.10 -0.86
C LEU A 54 -1.68 5.39 0.42
N THR A 55 -2.12 4.15 0.64
CA THR A 55 -1.89 3.39 1.87
C THR A 55 -0.70 2.44 1.72
N ILE A 56 0.10 2.30 2.77
CA ILE A 56 1.16 1.29 2.88
C ILE A 56 0.75 0.18 3.85
N TYR A 57 1.23 -1.05 3.60
CA TYR A 57 0.97 -2.18 4.49
C TYR A 57 1.88 -2.12 5.72
N ASP A 58 3.18 -1.95 5.45
CA ASP A 58 4.21 -1.99 6.46
C ASP A 58 5.12 -0.78 6.30
N PHE A 59 5.39 -0.11 7.42
CA PHE A 59 6.42 0.91 7.46
C PHE A 59 7.80 0.24 7.43
N PRO A 60 8.76 0.74 6.63
CA PRO A 60 10.03 0.04 6.51
C PRO A 60 10.77 -0.11 7.84
N GLU A 61 11.23 -1.32 8.15
CA GLU A 61 12.00 -1.55 9.38
C GLU A 61 13.31 -0.76 9.36
N ASN A 62 13.67 -0.16 10.50
CA ASN A 62 14.94 0.55 10.74
C ASN A 62 15.19 1.78 9.86
N THR A 63 14.16 2.39 9.26
CA THR A 63 14.30 3.68 8.58
C THR A 63 13.80 4.83 9.45
N LYS A 64 14.61 5.89 9.55
CA LYS A 64 14.17 7.20 10.06
C LYS A 64 13.58 8.08 8.96
N SER A 65 13.63 7.61 7.70
CA SER A 65 13.14 8.38 6.55
C SER A 65 11.66 8.12 6.33
N PRO A 66 10.86 9.14 5.98
CA PRO A 66 9.46 8.92 5.65
C PRO A 66 9.31 8.05 4.40
N VAL A 67 8.16 7.40 4.28
CA VAL A 67 7.68 6.88 3.01
C VAL A 67 6.96 8.02 2.29
N ILE A 68 7.22 8.20 1.00
CA ILE A 68 6.61 9.29 0.22
C ILE A 68 5.89 8.70 -0.97
N ILE A 69 4.62 9.04 -1.14
CA ILE A 69 3.80 8.62 -2.27
C ILE A 69 3.40 9.86 -3.06
N GLY A 70 3.78 9.91 -4.34
CA GLY A 70 3.29 10.91 -5.28
C GLY A 70 2.21 10.31 -6.17
N ARG A 71 1.05 10.96 -6.26
CA ARG A 71 -0.08 10.45 -7.02
C ARG A 71 -0.96 11.55 -7.59
N GLU A 72 -1.34 11.39 -8.84
CA GLU A 72 -2.42 12.16 -9.47
C GLU A 72 -3.74 11.42 -9.29
N VAL A 73 -4.79 12.18 -8.98
CA VAL A 73 -6.15 11.66 -8.80
C VAL A 73 -7.12 12.50 -9.62
N ARG A 74 -8.16 11.86 -10.16
CA ARG A 74 -9.16 12.54 -10.98
C ARG A 74 -10.52 11.88 -10.81
N TYR A 75 -11.54 12.70 -10.70
CA TYR A 75 -12.92 12.27 -10.79
C TYR A 75 -13.72 13.32 -11.58
N ARG A 76 -14.38 12.88 -12.66
CA ARG A 76 -15.07 13.77 -13.61
C ARG A 76 -14.14 14.89 -14.11
N ARG A 77 -14.46 16.15 -13.81
CA ARG A 77 -13.73 17.35 -14.22
C ARG A 77 -12.73 17.85 -13.17
N GLU A 78 -12.73 17.23 -11.99
CA GLU A 78 -11.87 17.63 -10.88
C GLU A 78 -10.63 16.72 -10.83
N ALA A 79 -9.46 17.34 -10.74
CA ALA A 79 -8.17 16.64 -10.73
C ALA A 79 -7.24 17.29 -9.72
N TRP A 80 -6.47 16.46 -9.03
CA TRP A 80 -5.54 16.89 -8.00
C TRP A 80 -4.23 16.12 -8.10
N SER A 81 -3.14 16.82 -7.78
CA SER A 81 -1.84 16.21 -7.51
C SER A 81 -1.69 16.07 -6.00
N VAL A 82 -1.27 14.90 -5.54
CA VAL A 82 -1.16 14.53 -4.12
C VAL A 82 0.24 14.05 -3.83
N LEU A 83 0.81 14.56 -2.74
CA LEU A 83 2.01 14.05 -2.10
C LEU A 83 1.66 13.60 -0.69
N ALA A 84 1.62 12.30 -0.45
CA ALA A 84 1.42 11.74 0.89
C ALA A 84 2.78 11.42 1.52
N VAL A 85 3.02 11.96 2.70
CA VAL A 85 4.21 11.73 3.51
C VAL A 85 3.78 10.88 4.69
N VAL A 86 4.30 9.66 4.76
CA VAL A 86 3.99 8.69 5.81
C VAL A 86 5.15 8.62 6.77
N THR A 87 4.86 8.70 8.05
CA THR A 87 5.79 8.52 9.15
C THR A 87 5.24 7.54 10.17
N LEU A 88 6.13 6.99 10.98
CA LEU A 88 5.77 6.10 12.07
C LEU A 88 5.42 6.92 13.32
N GLY A 89 4.28 6.63 13.92
CA GLY A 89 3.92 7.05 15.27
C GLY A 89 3.77 5.86 16.21
N GLU A 90 3.43 6.15 17.46
CA GLU A 90 3.19 5.16 18.49
C GLU A 90 1.73 5.27 18.97
N ASP A 91 1.03 4.14 18.96
CA ASP A 91 -0.28 3.93 19.57
C ASP A 91 -0.06 3.12 20.86
N GLU A 92 -0.41 3.70 22.01
CA GLU A 92 0.04 3.23 23.32
C GLU A 92 1.58 2.99 23.37
N PRO A 93 2.18 2.66 24.52
CA PRO A 93 3.61 2.34 24.55
C PRO A 93 3.93 1.05 23.77
N GLY A 94 4.45 1.19 22.54
CA GLY A 94 5.12 0.11 21.80
C GLY A 94 4.42 -0.41 20.53
N ASN A 95 3.15 -0.05 20.27
CA ASN A 95 2.51 -0.38 19.00
C ASN A 95 2.80 0.71 17.95
N LYS A 96 3.24 0.30 16.77
CA LYS A 96 3.72 1.21 15.72
C LYS A 96 2.64 1.39 14.66
N VAL A 97 2.32 2.64 14.35
CA VAL A 97 1.22 2.98 13.42
C VAL A 97 1.66 3.98 12.36
N CYS A 98 1.08 3.86 11.16
CA CYS A 98 1.37 4.75 10.04
C CYS A 98 0.53 6.02 10.13
N LEU A 99 1.20 7.17 10.17
CA LEU A 99 0.59 8.49 10.22
C LEU A 99 0.92 9.27 8.96
N TYR A 100 -0.10 9.94 8.41
CA TYR A 100 -0.02 10.56 7.10
C TYR A 100 -0.15 12.08 7.23
N ARG A 101 0.70 12.80 6.50
CA ARG A 101 0.50 14.21 6.14
C ARG A 101 0.40 14.30 4.62
N TYR A 102 -0.68 14.89 4.15
CA TYR A 102 -0.97 15.04 2.73
C TYR A 102 -0.72 16.48 2.30
N PHE A 103 -0.05 16.66 1.18
CA PHE A 103 0.04 17.94 0.47
C PHE A 103 -0.64 17.79 -0.87
N VAL A 104 -1.59 18.68 -1.16
CA VAL A 104 -2.43 18.59 -2.35
C VAL A 104 -2.51 19.92 -3.07
N THR A 105 -2.61 19.87 -4.38
CA THR A 105 -2.85 21.05 -5.22
C THR A 105 -3.72 20.69 -6.40
N GLU A 106 -4.56 21.62 -6.83
CA GLU A 106 -5.49 21.42 -7.94
C GLU A 106 -4.72 21.28 -9.25
N GLY A 107 -5.17 20.35 -10.09
CA GLY A 107 -4.61 20.09 -11.40
C GLY A 107 -3.65 18.89 -11.46
N LEU A 108 -3.42 18.43 -12.68
CA LEU A 108 -2.45 17.39 -13.02
C LEU A 108 -1.09 18.00 -13.34
N GLY A 109 -0.03 17.20 -13.24
CA GLY A 109 1.34 17.59 -13.55
C GLY A 109 2.00 18.46 -12.48
N LYS A 110 1.39 18.57 -11.29
CA LYS A 110 1.85 19.46 -10.21
C LYS A 110 2.65 18.77 -9.11
N ILE A 111 2.91 17.46 -9.24
CA ILE A 111 3.71 16.71 -8.24
C ILE A 111 5.14 17.27 -8.14
N THR A 112 5.77 17.68 -9.25
CA THR A 112 7.11 18.29 -9.21
C THR A 112 7.12 19.62 -8.45
N ASP A 113 6.04 20.40 -8.54
CA ASP A 113 5.86 21.64 -7.79
C ASP A 113 5.71 21.35 -6.29
N LEU A 114 4.86 20.36 -5.93
CA LEU A 114 4.71 19.88 -4.56
C LEU A 114 6.04 19.41 -3.96
N LEU A 115 6.82 18.64 -4.71
CA LEU A 115 8.15 18.17 -4.29
C LEU A 115 9.14 19.33 -4.10
N SER A 116 9.09 20.32 -4.99
CA SER A 116 9.96 21.50 -4.92
C SER A 116 9.64 22.35 -3.70
N TRP A 117 8.35 22.57 -3.42
CA TRP A 117 7.88 23.22 -2.20
C TRP A 117 8.27 22.40 -0.96
N TYR A 118 7.97 21.10 -0.94
CA TYR A 118 8.25 20.21 0.21
C TYR A 118 9.74 20.22 0.60
N ASN A 119 10.64 20.15 -0.38
CA ASN A 119 12.08 20.18 -0.12
C ASN A 119 12.58 21.52 0.41
N ARG A 120 11.94 22.64 0.05
CA ARG A 120 12.31 23.99 0.53
C ARG A 120 11.78 24.29 1.92
N ASN A 121 10.66 23.68 2.29
CA ASN A 121 9.99 23.93 3.55
C ASN A 121 10.40 22.94 4.65
N HIS A 122 11.65 22.49 4.64
CA HIS A 122 12.20 21.55 5.63
C HIS A 122 11.51 20.18 5.69
N ARG A 123 10.86 19.74 4.60
CA ARG A 123 10.28 18.39 4.47
C ARG A 123 9.29 18.06 5.60
N PRO A 124 8.20 18.83 5.74
CA PRO A 124 7.26 18.68 6.85
C PRO A 124 6.61 17.28 6.87
N SER A 125 6.67 16.63 8.02
CA SER A 125 6.03 15.33 8.27
C SER A 125 4.80 15.48 9.17
N PHE A 126 4.15 14.36 9.51
CA PHE A 126 3.08 14.38 10.49
C PHE A 126 3.56 15.00 11.82
N ASP A 127 2.76 15.94 12.32
CA ASP A 127 2.93 16.56 13.64
C ASP A 127 1.53 16.84 14.20
N PRO A 128 1.13 16.19 15.30
CA PRO A 128 -0.20 16.38 15.88
C PRO A 128 -0.33 17.72 16.63
N PHE A 129 0.79 18.39 16.94
CA PHE A 129 0.79 19.70 17.61
C PHE A 129 0.79 20.88 16.63
N ASP A 130 1.02 20.62 15.34
CA ASP A 130 0.86 21.63 14.30
C ASP A 130 -0.59 22.14 14.31
N ARG A 131 -0.79 23.43 14.03
CA ARG A 131 -2.13 24.06 14.04
C ARG A 131 -2.34 24.78 12.73
N LYS A 132 -3.11 24.13 11.85
CA LYS A 132 -3.53 24.69 10.57
C LYS A 132 -4.98 25.10 10.62
N LYS A 133 -5.31 26.20 9.94
CA LYS A 133 -6.68 26.67 9.77
C LYS A 133 -7.10 26.63 8.31
N VAL A 134 -8.40 26.47 8.10
CA VAL A 134 -9.02 26.59 6.77
C VAL A 134 -8.60 27.90 6.12
N GLY A 135 -8.20 27.82 4.85
CA GLY A 135 -7.74 28.97 4.07
C GLY A 135 -6.24 29.28 4.22
N GLN A 136 -5.51 28.69 5.17
CA GLN A 136 -4.06 28.86 5.32
C GLN A 136 -3.27 27.99 4.33
N HIS A 137 -3.56 28.12 3.04
CA HIS A 137 -2.80 27.48 1.98
C HIS A 137 -1.41 28.13 1.81
N HIS A 138 -0.50 27.39 1.21
CA HIS A 138 0.80 27.92 0.80
C HIS A 138 0.74 28.33 -0.66
N ASP A 139 0.99 29.60 -0.93
CA ASP A 139 1.16 30.09 -2.29
C ASP A 139 2.54 29.71 -2.81
N TYR A 140 2.56 29.01 -3.94
CA TYR A 140 3.79 28.56 -4.59
C TYR A 140 3.84 29.02 -6.04
N ASP A 141 4.92 29.69 -6.39
CA ASP A 141 5.20 30.12 -7.75
C ASP A 141 5.87 28.97 -8.52
N ASP A 142 5.21 28.44 -9.55
CA ASP A 142 5.68 27.29 -10.31
C ASP A 142 6.94 27.57 -11.15
N ASP A 143 7.29 28.83 -11.39
CA ASP A 143 8.56 29.20 -12.02
C ASP A 143 9.76 28.91 -11.10
N LYS A 144 9.50 28.78 -9.79
CA LYS A 144 10.51 28.34 -8.83
C LYS A 144 10.85 26.87 -8.99
N THR A 145 10.05 26.05 -9.66
CA THR A 145 10.33 24.63 -9.86
C THR A 145 11.52 24.44 -10.78
N LEU A 146 12.59 23.82 -10.27
CA LEU A 146 13.77 23.51 -11.06
C LEU A 146 13.42 22.38 -12.04
N LYS A 147 13.41 22.68 -13.34
CA LYS A 147 13.10 21.73 -14.42
C LYS A 147 14.32 20.91 -14.89
N HIS A 148 15.28 20.66 -14.01
CA HIS A 148 16.46 19.89 -14.38
C HIS A 148 16.10 18.43 -14.64
N ASP A 149 16.58 17.86 -15.75
CA ASP A 149 16.41 16.44 -16.04
C ASP A 149 17.36 15.61 -15.17
N ALA A 150 16.82 15.10 -14.06
CA ALA A 150 17.57 14.27 -13.12
C ALA A 150 17.77 12.83 -13.65
N LEU A 151 17.19 12.50 -14.81
CA LEU A 151 17.35 11.21 -15.47
C LEU A 151 18.57 11.16 -16.40
N SER A 152 19.37 12.22 -16.48
CA SER A 152 20.58 12.28 -17.32
C SER A 152 21.63 11.20 -17.01
N LYS A 153 21.57 10.57 -15.82
CA LYS A 153 22.47 9.48 -15.46
C LYS A 153 22.13 8.18 -16.20
N LEU A 154 23.18 7.47 -16.61
CA LEU A 154 23.09 6.21 -17.37
C LEU A 154 22.23 5.14 -16.66
N GLU A 155 22.31 5.06 -15.34
CA GLU A 155 21.51 4.11 -14.54
C GLU A 155 20.00 4.27 -14.77
N PHE A 156 19.49 5.51 -14.86
CA PHE A 156 18.07 5.76 -15.08
C PHE A 156 17.69 5.56 -16.55
N GLN A 157 18.58 5.89 -17.49
CA GLN A 157 18.36 5.61 -18.91
C GLN A 157 18.23 4.11 -19.16
N ASN A 158 19.06 3.29 -18.52
CA ASN A 158 18.98 1.82 -18.62
C ASN A 158 17.68 1.26 -18.02
N LEU A 159 17.18 1.84 -16.91
CA LEU A 159 15.89 1.44 -16.33
C LEU A 159 14.72 1.73 -17.30
N LEU A 160 14.78 2.86 -18.01
CA LEU A 160 13.75 3.25 -18.98
C LEU A 160 13.73 2.36 -20.23
N THR A 161 14.89 1.93 -20.72
CA THR A 161 14.98 1.07 -21.91
C THR A 161 14.55 -0.36 -21.62
N THR A 162 14.83 -0.87 -20.41
CA THR A 162 14.52 -2.24 -20.00
C THR A 162 13.03 -2.43 -19.69
N THR A 163 12.33 -1.36 -19.29
CA THR A 163 10.96 -1.45 -18.77
C THR A 163 9.93 -0.99 -19.79
N ARG A 164 9.69 -1.79 -20.84
CA ARG A 164 8.78 -1.35 -21.92
C ARG A 164 7.28 -1.58 -21.65
N HIS A 165 6.89 -2.43 -20.70
CA HIS A 165 5.47 -2.78 -20.50
C HIS A 165 5.05 -3.11 -19.05
N GLN A 166 5.94 -2.95 -18.07
CA GLN A 166 5.71 -3.32 -16.68
C GLN A 166 5.95 -2.16 -15.71
N ARG A 167 5.53 -2.33 -14.45
CA ARG A 167 5.90 -1.42 -13.36
C ARG A 167 7.42 -1.41 -13.21
N LEU A 168 7.99 -0.22 -13.11
CA LEU A 168 9.39 -0.05 -12.79
C LEU A 168 9.61 -0.18 -11.29
N VAL A 169 10.44 -1.14 -10.88
CA VAL A 169 10.92 -1.23 -9.49
C VAL A 169 12.37 -0.77 -9.50
N VAL A 170 12.64 0.36 -8.85
CA VAL A 170 13.99 0.90 -8.71
C VAL A 170 14.67 0.13 -7.57
N PRO A 171 15.79 -0.56 -7.84
CA PRO A 171 16.55 -1.25 -6.81
C PRO A 171 17.06 -0.30 -5.72
N SER A 172 17.11 -0.75 -4.46
CA SER A 172 17.49 0.10 -3.31
C SER A 172 18.96 0.53 -3.29
N TYR A 173 19.83 -0.13 -4.06
CA TYR A 173 21.23 0.28 -4.20
C TYR A 173 21.39 1.49 -5.13
N ILE A 174 20.39 1.79 -5.98
CA ILE A 174 20.40 2.98 -6.82
C ILE A 174 19.95 4.16 -5.98
N LYS A 175 20.82 5.18 -5.84
CA LYS A 175 20.49 6.38 -5.07
C LYS A 175 19.39 7.17 -5.78
N CYS A 176 18.17 6.96 -5.33
CA CYS A 176 16.99 7.60 -5.90
C CYS A 176 16.46 8.73 -5.00
N THR A 177 15.79 9.70 -5.59
CA THR A 177 15.05 10.74 -4.87
C THR A 177 13.59 10.76 -5.35
N PRO A 178 12.65 11.28 -4.56
CA PRO A 178 11.26 11.45 -5.01
C PRO A 178 11.12 12.21 -6.34
N VAL A 179 12.00 13.18 -6.62
CA VAL A 179 12.01 13.93 -7.89
C VAL A 179 12.35 13.01 -9.07
N ILE A 180 13.36 12.16 -8.91
CA ILE A 180 13.74 11.17 -9.93
C ILE A 180 12.60 10.18 -10.18
N LEU A 181 11.94 9.70 -9.12
CA LEU A 181 10.79 8.80 -9.27
C LEU A 181 9.63 9.43 -10.01
N ASN A 182 9.34 10.71 -9.73
CA ASN A 182 8.30 11.43 -10.45
C ASN A 182 8.63 11.54 -11.94
N GLN A 183 9.88 11.91 -12.28
CA GLN A 183 10.32 11.99 -13.68
C GLN A 183 10.30 10.61 -14.38
N LEU A 184 10.72 9.54 -13.69
CA LEU A 184 10.60 8.17 -14.21
C LEU A 184 9.14 7.82 -14.51
N ALA A 185 8.23 8.11 -13.57
CA ALA A 185 6.81 7.84 -13.72
C ALA A 185 6.21 8.64 -14.88
N GLU A 186 6.60 9.90 -15.04
CA GLU A 186 6.22 10.75 -16.17
C GLU A 186 6.68 10.20 -17.53
N ARG A 187 7.87 9.58 -17.58
CA ARG A 187 8.43 9.00 -18.81
C ARG A 187 7.75 7.70 -19.22
N ILE A 188 7.42 6.84 -18.26
CA ILE A 188 6.89 5.49 -18.53
C ILE A 188 5.36 5.44 -18.57
N LYS A 189 4.65 6.48 -18.09
CA LYS A 189 3.19 6.47 -18.06
C LYS A 189 2.62 6.29 -19.47
N LYS A 190 1.56 5.48 -19.57
CA LYS A 190 0.80 5.37 -20.83
C LYS A 190 0.04 6.68 -21.09
N LYS A 191 -0.32 6.92 -22.35
CA LYS A 191 -1.15 8.07 -22.74
C LYS A 191 -2.43 8.09 -21.90
N LYS A 192 -2.75 9.23 -21.28
CA LYS A 192 -3.91 9.45 -20.37
C LYS A 192 -3.84 8.73 -19.01
N GLN A 193 -2.76 8.02 -18.69
CA GLN A 193 -2.56 7.43 -17.36
C GLN A 193 -2.15 8.52 -16.36
N LEU A 194 -2.72 8.47 -15.16
CA LEU A 194 -2.34 9.33 -14.04
C LEU A 194 -1.05 8.82 -13.39
N ILE A 195 -0.20 9.75 -12.97
CA ILE A 195 1.08 9.47 -12.30
C ILE A 195 0.82 8.83 -10.93
N ALA A 196 1.56 7.78 -10.60
CA ALA A 196 1.61 7.16 -9.29
C ALA A 196 2.99 6.52 -9.06
N TRP A 197 3.69 6.95 -8.02
CA TRP A 197 4.96 6.39 -7.59
C TRP A 197 5.08 6.35 -6.05
N GLY A 198 5.95 5.47 -5.55
CA GLY A 198 6.22 5.32 -4.11
C GLY A 198 7.73 5.29 -3.82
N PHE A 199 8.17 6.06 -2.84
CA PHE A 199 9.55 6.18 -2.41
C PHE A 199 9.76 5.53 -1.04
N ASN A 200 10.81 4.71 -0.92
CA ASN A 200 11.19 4.05 0.34
C ASN A 200 10.06 3.15 0.86
N VAL A 201 9.39 2.43 -0.05
CA VAL A 201 8.28 1.54 0.30
C VAL A 201 8.82 0.16 0.63
N GLU A 202 8.34 -0.47 1.71
CA GLU A 202 8.60 -1.89 1.96
C GLU A 202 7.52 -2.73 1.29
N ASN A 203 6.26 -2.44 1.63
CA ASN A 203 5.08 -3.05 1.04
C ASN A 203 3.97 -2.00 0.89
N ILE A 204 3.37 -1.91 -0.31
CA ILE A 204 2.36 -0.88 -0.64
C ILE A 204 1.04 -1.52 -1.08
N PHE A 205 -0.07 -0.96 -0.59
CA PHE A 205 -1.39 -1.42 -0.97
C PHE A 205 -1.63 -1.18 -2.46
N LYS A 206 -2.33 -2.12 -3.11
CA LYS A 206 -2.60 -2.06 -4.56
C LYS A 206 -1.36 -1.66 -5.38
N SER A 207 -0.19 -2.25 -5.08
CA SER A 207 1.08 -2.02 -5.79
C SER A 207 0.90 -2.01 -7.31
N ARG A 208 0.02 -2.92 -7.81
CA ARG A 208 -0.90 -2.76 -8.96
C ARG A 208 -0.80 -1.45 -9.73
N THR A 209 -1.22 -0.40 -9.04
CA THR A 209 -1.60 0.89 -9.58
C THR A 209 -0.44 1.87 -9.72
N PHE A 210 0.72 1.52 -9.17
CA PHE A 210 1.94 2.33 -9.24
C PHE A 210 2.72 2.02 -10.51
N GLN A 211 3.23 3.08 -11.16
CA GLN A 211 4.13 2.94 -12.29
C GLN A 211 5.57 2.75 -11.83
N VAL A 212 6.00 3.45 -10.78
CA VAL A 212 7.36 3.36 -10.24
C VAL A 212 7.35 3.13 -8.74
N LEU A 213 8.15 2.18 -8.25
CA LEU A 213 8.37 1.99 -6.81
C LEU A 213 9.88 1.97 -6.53
N HIS A 214 10.32 2.70 -5.51
CA HIS A 214 11.64 2.55 -4.92
C HIS A 214 11.50 1.80 -3.60
N LEU A 215 12.04 0.59 -3.58
CA LEU A 215 11.96 -0.28 -2.42
C LEU A 215 12.91 0.18 -1.31
N SER A 216 12.46 0.10 -0.07
CA SER A 216 13.36 0.28 1.07
C SER A 216 14.42 -0.82 1.12
N GLN A 217 15.58 -0.52 1.72
CA GLN A 217 16.65 -1.51 1.92
C GLN A 217 16.19 -2.71 2.75
N SER A 218 15.18 -2.54 3.60
CA SER A 218 14.60 -3.61 4.39
C SER A 218 13.71 -4.57 3.59
N SER A 219 13.23 -4.17 2.41
CA SER A 219 12.22 -4.89 1.63
C SER A 219 12.67 -6.31 1.27
N PRO A 220 11.81 -7.34 1.41
CA PRO A 220 12.16 -8.74 1.10
C PRO A 220 12.48 -8.98 -0.38
N LEU A 221 12.11 -8.04 -1.26
CA LEU A 221 12.42 -8.06 -2.69
C LEU A 221 13.80 -7.47 -3.01
N ASN A 222 14.49 -6.88 -2.04
CA ASN A 222 15.90 -6.52 -2.14
C ASN A 222 16.72 -7.59 -1.41
N PRO A 223 17.55 -8.38 -2.09
CA PRO A 223 18.43 -9.31 -1.40
C PRO A 223 19.38 -8.51 -0.49
N PRO A 224 19.39 -8.74 0.84
CA PRO A 224 20.40 -8.16 1.71
C PRO A 224 21.79 -8.67 1.29
N LYS A 225 22.83 -7.89 1.56
CA LYS A 225 24.22 -8.31 1.32
C LYS A 225 24.61 -9.58 2.10
N ASP A 226 23.85 -9.90 3.15
CA ASP A 226 24.05 -11.08 4.00
C ASP A 226 22.93 -12.12 3.77
N PRO A 227 23.24 -13.30 3.18
CA PRO A 227 22.25 -14.34 2.88
C PRO A 227 21.45 -14.93 4.06
N PRO A 228 21.96 -15.05 5.31
CA PRO A 228 21.15 -15.59 6.41
C PRO A 228 20.01 -14.64 6.83
N THR A 229 20.19 -13.33 6.65
CA THR A 229 19.17 -12.32 6.94
C THR A 229 18.02 -12.36 5.93
N PHE A 230 18.31 -12.71 4.66
CA PHE A 230 17.32 -12.91 3.62
C PHE A 230 16.38 -14.07 3.93
N LEU A 231 16.93 -15.25 4.27
CA LEU A 231 16.12 -16.42 4.63
C LEU A 231 15.23 -16.13 5.83
N ASN A 232 15.74 -15.46 6.86
CA ASN A 232 14.95 -15.10 8.04
C ASN A 232 13.83 -14.10 7.73
N LYS A 233 14.05 -13.12 6.84
CA LYS A 233 13.01 -12.18 6.39
C LYS A 233 11.98 -12.83 5.48
N LEU A 234 12.42 -13.69 4.56
CA LEU A 234 11.54 -14.48 3.70
C LEU A 234 10.67 -15.42 4.56
N LEU A 235 11.27 -16.07 5.56
CA LEU A 235 10.57 -16.88 6.56
C LEU A 235 9.54 -16.06 7.34
N ARG A 236 9.89 -14.86 7.83
CA ARG A 236 8.92 -13.97 8.50
C ARG A 236 7.77 -13.58 7.57
N TYR A 237 8.05 -13.21 6.32
CA TYR A 237 7.01 -12.86 5.35
C TYR A 237 6.08 -14.06 5.05
N ILE A 238 6.65 -15.27 4.89
CA ILE A 238 5.88 -16.51 4.71
C ILE A 238 5.06 -16.81 5.97
N ILE A 239 5.63 -16.61 7.17
CA ILE A 239 4.94 -16.80 8.45
C ILE A 239 3.79 -15.79 8.61
N THR A 240 3.98 -14.50 8.27
CA THR A 240 2.93 -13.48 8.33
C THR A 240 1.79 -13.77 7.35
N ILE A 241 2.10 -14.21 6.13
CA ILE A 241 1.08 -14.69 5.18
C ILE A 241 0.34 -15.90 5.76
N ASN A 242 1.08 -16.87 6.31
CA ASN A 242 0.48 -18.04 6.92
C ASN A 242 -0.35 -17.69 8.15
N HIS A 243 0.04 -16.72 8.97
CA HIS A 243 -0.73 -16.30 10.14
C HIS A 243 -2.06 -15.68 9.73
N ASN A 244 -2.07 -14.80 8.71
CA ASN A 244 -3.29 -14.28 8.12
C ASN A 244 -4.18 -15.38 7.49
N ILE A 245 -3.58 -16.41 6.90
CA ILE A 245 -4.31 -17.60 6.41
C ILE A 245 -4.82 -18.45 7.58
N THR A 246 -4.08 -18.56 8.68
CA THR A 246 -4.43 -19.37 9.84
C THR A 246 -5.56 -18.70 10.62
N ASP A 247 -5.54 -17.37 10.74
CA ASP A 247 -6.63 -16.58 11.29
C ASP A 247 -7.88 -16.63 10.39
N PHE A 248 -7.72 -16.57 9.07
CA PHE A 248 -8.82 -16.77 8.12
C PHE A 248 -9.42 -18.19 8.22
N VAL A 249 -8.58 -19.22 8.32
CA VAL A 249 -9.00 -20.61 8.51
C VAL A 249 -9.63 -20.83 9.88
N ASN A 250 -9.12 -20.20 10.94
CA ASN A 250 -9.73 -20.21 12.27
C ASN A 250 -11.07 -19.49 12.28
N HIS A 251 -11.21 -18.38 11.56
CA HIS A 251 -12.48 -17.66 11.41
C HIS A 251 -13.52 -18.51 10.66
N ILE A 252 -13.09 -19.23 9.62
CA ILE A 252 -13.93 -20.18 8.88
C ILE A 252 -14.27 -21.40 9.76
N TYR A 253 -13.30 -21.95 10.49
CA TYR A 253 -13.49 -23.07 11.40
C TYR A 253 -14.48 -22.73 12.51
N LEU A 254 -14.36 -21.56 13.14
CA LEU A 254 -15.31 -21.09 14.14
C LEU A 254 -16.71 -20.84 13.54
N SER A 255 -16.80 -20.45 12.26
CA SER A 255 -18.07 -20.31 11.53
C SER A 255 -18.71 -21.65 11.14
N ILE A 256 -17.92 -22.72 11.05
CA ILE A 256 -18.36 -24.09 10.73
C ILE A 256 -18.70 -24.89 12.00
N VAL A 257 -18.01 -24.62 13.12
CA VAL A 257 -18.12 -25.37 14.38
C VAL A 257 -19.26 -24.87 15.28
N THR A 258 -19.94 -23.77 14.93
CA THR A 258 -21.24 -23.46 15.55
C THR A 258 -22.27 -24.54 15.19
N PRO A 259 -22.89 -25.22 16.16
CA PRO A 259 -23.66 -26.42 15.91
C PRO A 259 -25.04 -26.09 15.32
N ILE A 260 -25.13 -26.00 13.99
CA ILE A 260 -26.41 -26.22 13.31
C ILE A 260 -26.57 -27.74 13.23
N LYS A 261 -27.51 -28.29 14.00
CA LYS A 261 -27.86 -29.72 13.97
C LYS A 261 -28.44 -30.09 12.60
N VAL A 262 -27.57 -30.47 11.66
CA VAL A 262 -27.98 -31.04 10.37
C VAL A 262 -27.70 -32.54 10.40
N PRO A 263 -28.69 -33.41 10.08
CA PRO A 263 -28.50 -34.86 10.08
C PRO A 263 -27.36 -35.29 9.14
N PRO A 264 -26.54 -36.30 9.51
CA PRO A 264 -25.37 -36.75 8.73
C PRO A 264 -25.70 -37.14 7.29
N LEU A 265 -26.90 -37.66 7.06
CA LEU A 265 -27.39 -38.06 5.74
C LEU A 265 -27.56 -36.88 4.78
N LEU A 266 -27.94 -35.70 5.31
CA LEU A 266 -28.11 -34.48 4.53
C LEU A 266 -26.74 -33.91 4.12
N LEU A 267 -25.75 -34.01 5.02
CA LEU A 267 -24.37 -33.63 4.71
C LEU A 267 -23.82 -34.49 3.57
N PHE A 268 -24.02 -35.81 3.61
CA PHE A 268 -23.57 -36.72 2.56
C PHE A 268 -24.24 -36.43 1.20
N MET A 269 -25.55 -36.11 1.20
CA MET A 269 -26.28 -35.74 -0.01
C MET A 269 -25.84 -34.38 -0.60
N ILE A 270 -25.50 -33.40 0.25
CA ILE A 270 -24.94 -32.10 -0.18
C ILE A 270 -23.53 -32.30 -0.76
N PHE A 271 -22.70 -33.17 -0.16
CA PHE A 271 -21.36 -33.49 -0.65
C PHE A 271 -21.39 -34.25 -2.00
N LEU A 272 -22.32 -35.18 -2.18
CA LEU A 272 -22.48 -35.92 -3.43
C LEU A 272 -23.12 -35.06 -4.53
N GLY A 273 -24.07 -34.18 -4.18
CA GLY A 273 -24.67 -33.23 -5.12
C GLY A 273 -23.72 -32.11 -5.56
N GLY A 274 -22.87 -31.62 -4.65
CA GLY A 274 -21.89 -30.58 -4.95
C GLY A 274 -20.72 -31.06 -5.82
N SER A 275 -20.29 -32.31 -5.64
CA SER A 275 -19.21 -32.90 -6.45
C SER A 275 -19.62 -33.17 -7.90
N VAL A 276 -20.90 -33.49 -8.16
CA VAL A 276 -21.42 -33.70 -9.52
C VAL A 276 -21.62 -32.39 -10.29
N LEU A 277 -21.95 -31.29 -9.61
CA LEU A 277 -22.14 -29.97 -10.24
C LEU A 277 -20.82 -29.23 -10.56
N ILE A 278 -19.72 -29.55 -9.87
CA ILE A 278 -18.45 -28.81 -9.98
C ILE A 278 -17.44 -29.51 -10.92
N ALA A 279 -17.61 -30.80 -11.19
CA ALA A 279 -16.76 -31.55 -12.12
C ALA A 279 -16.67 -30.94 -13.54
N PRO A 280 -17.74 -30.36 -14.14
CA PRO A 280 -17.64 -29.73 -15.46
C PRO A 280 -16.88 -28.40 -15.43
N THR A 281 -16.99 -27.61 -14.35
CA THR A 281 -16.23 -26.36 -14.18
C THR A 281 -14.73 -26.60 -13.98
N PHE A 282 -14.37 -27.77 -13.45
CA PHE A 282 -12.98 -28.18 -13.23
C PHE A 282 -12.24 -28.44 -14.54
N LEU A 283 -12.90 -29.06 -15.52
CA LEU A 283 -12.33 -29.29 -16.85
C LEU A 283 -12.10 -27.97 -17.59
N ILE A 284 -12.96 -26.98 -17.39
CA ILE A 284 -12.80 -25.64 -17.98
C ILE A 284 -11.65 -24.86 -17.32
N ALA A 285 -11.50 -24.94 -15.99
CA ALA A 285 -10.45 -24.25 -15.24
C ALA A 285 -9.05 -24.87 -15.43
N PHE A 286 -8.96 -26.20 -15.63
CA PHE A 286 -7.69 -26.89 -15.84
C PHE A 286 -7.02 -26.52 -17.17
N PHE A 287 -7.80 -26.19 -18.20
CA PHE A 287 -7.29 -25.68 -19.48
C PHE A 287 -7.03 -24.17 -19.51
N SER A 288 -7.49 -23.40 -18.51
CA SER A 288 -7.29 -21.94 -18.43
C SER A 288 -6.31 -21.55 -17.32
N THR A 289 -5.01 -21.70 -17.57
CA THR A 289 -3.86 -20.98 -16.92
C THR A 289 -3.90 -20.71 -15.40
N GLN A 290 -4.67 -21.45 -14.61
CA GLN A 290 -4.78 -21.32 -13.15
C GLN A 290 -4.24 -22.55 -12.42
N PHE A 291 -3.01 -22.95 -12.80
CA PHE A 291 -2.25 -24.07 -12.23
C PHE A 291 -2.15 -24.02 -10.69
N PHE A 292 -2.13 -22.82 -10.12
CA PHE A 292 -2.01 -22.60 -8.67
C PHE A 292 -3.25 -23.06 -7.88
N TYR A 293 -4.46 -22.85 -8.43
CA TYR A 293 -5.68 -23.29 -7.77
C TYR A 293 -5.87 -24.81 -7.87
N GLY A 294 -5.40 -25.44 -8.95
CA GLY A 294 -5.37 -26.90 -9.07
C GLY A 294 -4.45 -27.57 -8.04
N LEU A 295 -3.29 -26.97 -7.77
CA LEU A 295 -2.36 -27.45 -6.73
C LEU A 295 -2.94 -27.28 -5.32
N VAL A 296 -3.52 -26.12 -5.01
CA VAL A 296 -4.15 -25.87 -3.69
C VAL A 296 -5.31 -26.83 -3.45
N TRP A 297 -6.11 -27.13 -4.49
CA TRP A 297 -7.21 -28.09 -4.36
C TRP A 297 -6.73 -29.54 -4.29
N GLY A 298 -5.70 -29.91 -5.07
CA GLY A 298 -5.07 -31.24 -4.99
C GLY A 298 -4.47 -31.51 -3.61
N PHE A 299 -3.75 -30.54 -3.04
CA PHE A 299 -3.24 -30.64 -1.67
C PHE A 299 -4.37 -30.63 -0.64
N GLY A 300 -5.44 -29.86 -0.85
CA GLY A 300 -6.63 -29.87 0.00
C GLY A 300 -7.32 -31.23 0.05
N MET A 301 -7.46 -31.90 -1.09
CA MET A 301 -8.05 -33.25 -1.15
C MET A 301 -7.18 -34.31 -0.53
N ILE A 302 -5.86 -34.23 -0.73
CA ILE A 302 -4.89 -35.11 -0.07
C ILE A 302 -4.97 -34.92 1.45
N PHE A 303 -5.02 -33.66 1.91
CA PHE A 303 -5.14 -33.34 3.32
C PHE A 303 -6.44 -33.88 3.93
N ILE A 304 -7.59 -33.68 3.26
CA ILE A 304 -8.89 -34.22 3.69
C ILE A 304 -8.89 -35.75 3.73
N PHE A 305 -8.24 -36.40 2.75
CA PHE A 305 -8.16 -37.86 2.69
C PHE A 305 -7.32 -38.45 3.84
N PHE A 306 -6.14 -37.87 4.12
CA PHE A 306 -5.30 -38.31 5.24
C PHE A 306 -5.92 -37.96 6.60
N PHE A 307 -6.59 -36.81 6.71
CA PHE A 307 -7.29 -36.41 7.94
C PHE A 307 -8.51 -37.31 8.22
N GLY A 308 -9.25 -37.71 7.18
CA GLY A 308 -10.33 -38.69 7.28
C GLY A 308 -9.85 -40.08 7.70
N LEU A 309 -8.69 -40.52 7.18
CA LEU A 309 -8.06 -41.79 7.59
C LEU A 309 -7.63 -41.79 9.06
N GLU A 310 -7.07 -40.68 9.55
CA GLU A 310 -6.59 -40.57 10.94
C GLU A 310 -7.76 -40.49 11.95
N ILE A 311 -8.86 -39.83 11.57
CA ILE A 311 -10.11 -39.85 12.35
C ILE A 311 -10.71 -41.27 12.37
N GLY A 312 -10.73 -41.96 11.23
CA GLY A 312 -11.19 -43.36 11.16
C GLY A 312 -10.34 -44.32 12.00
N ARG A 313 -9.05 -44.04 12.17
CA ARG A 313 -8.13 -44.84 13.00
C ARG A 313 -8.33 -44.65 14.50
N ARG A 314 -8.84 -43.49 14.93
CA ARG A 314 -9.13 -43.17 16.34
C ARG A 314 -10.52 -43.60 16.81
N ILE A 315 -11.42 -43.92 15.88
CA ILE A 315 -12.80 -44.35 16.19
C ILE A 315 -12.92 -45.89 16.20
N ARG A 316 -11.83 -46.63 15.95
CA ARG A 316 -11.81 -48.09 15.94
C ARG A 316 -11.17 -48.70 17.17
#